data_AF-A0A0F8XI96-F1
#
_entry.id   AF-A0A0F8XI96-F1
#
_cell.length_a   1.000
_cell.length_b   1.000
_cell.length_c   1.000
_cell.angle_alpha   90.00
_cell.angle_beta   90.00
_cell.angle_gamma   90.00
#
_symmetry.space_group_name_H-M   'P 1'
#
loop_
_entity.id
_entity.type
_entity.pdbx_description
1 polymer ?
#
loop_
_entity_poly.entity_id
_entity_poly.type
_entity_poly.pdbx_seq_one_letter_code
_entity_poly.pdbx_strand_id
1 'polypeptide(L)'
;NKVKEYATIGRIFNPVLKKESDDTAAEKACDEMDNFLKEIGMWMSFKDKNVSEGTLGDIAKDTFHLPDYANHGIVPTAKDVMDLLKKSYER
;
A
#
# COMPACT_ATOMS: atom_id res chain seq x y z
N ASN A 1 5.33 -16.04 -3.09
CA ASN A 1 4.22 -16.65 -2.33
C ASN A 1 4.28 -16.10 -0.91
N LYS A 2 3.36 -15.18 -0.55
CA LYS A 2 3.32 -14.45 0.73
C LYS A 2 1.95 -14.57 1.42
N VAL A 3 1.19 -15.61 1.03
CA VAL A 3 -0.21 -15.79 1.42
C VAL A 3 -0.37 -15.82 2.94
N LYS A 4 0.51 -16.51 3.67
CA LYS A 4 0.44 -16.57 5.13
C LYS A 4 0.64 -15.22 5.81
N GLU A 5 1.58 -14.41 5.32
CA GLU A 5 1.83 -13.07 5.83
C GLU A 5 0.62 -12.16 5.60
N TYR A 6 0.04 -12.16 4.39
CA TYR A 6 -1.17 -11.38 4.09
C TYR A 6 -2.39 -11.88 4.87
N ALA A 7 -2.57 -13.19 5.03
CA ALA A 7 -3.64 -13.77 5.85
C ALA A 7 -3.53 -13.31 7.32
N THR A 8 -2.31 -13.21 7.83
CA THR A 8 -2.05 -12.69 9.18
C THR A 8 -2.47 -11.22 9.30
N ILE A 9 -2.12 -10.39 8.32
CA ILE A 9 -2.54 -8.97 8.27
C ILE A 9 -4.07 -8.87 8.24
N GLY A 10 -4.74 -9.61 7.35
CA GLY A 10 -6.20 -9.62 7.27
C GLY A 10 -6.86 -9.97 8.61
N ARG A 11 -6.32 -10.96 9.33
CA ARG A 11 -6.82 -11.39 10.65
C ARG A 11 -6.52 -10.41 11.79
N ILE A 12 -5.49 -9.57 11.65
CA ILE A 12 -5.19 -8.47 12.60
C ILE A 12 -6.26 -7.40 12.49
N PHE A 13 -6.63 -6.99 11.27
CA PHE A 13 -7.64 -5.96 11.04
C PHE A 13 -9.08 -6.48 11.19
N ASN A 14 -9.34 -7.74 10.80
CA ASN A 14 -10.65 -8.36 10.93
C ASN A 14 -10.56 -9.75 11.60
N PRO A 15 -10.81 -9.84 12.92
CA PRO A 15 -10.75 -11.09 13.67
C PRO A 15 -11.72 -12.18 13.19
N VAL A 16 -12.77 -11.85 12.42
CA VAL A 16 -13.70 -12.84 11.85
C VAL A 16 -12.98 -13.77 10.86
N LEU A 17 -11.94 -13.26 10.18
CA LEU A 17 -11.13 -14.01 9.21
C LEU A 17 -10.28 -15.12 9.85
N LYS A 18 -10.23 -15.24 11.18
CA LYS A 18 -9.55 -16.35 11.87
C LYS A 18 -10.15 -17.71 11.53
N LYS A 19 -11.40 -17.75 11.08
CA LYS A 19 -12.10 -18.99 10.66
C LYS A 19 -11.95 -19.29 9.17
N GLU A 20 -11.42 -18.34 8.39
CA GLU A 20 -11.26 -18.45 6.95
C GLU A 20 -9.92 -19.07 6.56
N SER A 21 -9.84 -19.59 5.33
CA SER A 21 -8.60 -20.10 4.75
C SER A 21 -7.53 -19.00 4.64
N ASP A 22 -6.25 -19.40 4.55
CA ASP A 22 -5.17 -18.43 4.35
C ASP A 22 -5.34 -17.65 3.03
N ASP A 23 -5.80 -18.31 1.96
CA ASP A 23 -6.06 -17.64 0.67
C ASP A 23 -7.15 -16.58 0.81
N THR A 24 -8.30 -16.94 1.40
CA THR A 24 -9.41 -16.01 1.62
C THR A 24 -9.04 -14.86 2.56
N ALA A 25 -8.30 -15.14 3.64
CA ALA A 25 -7.84 -14.10 4.56
C ALA A 25 -6.80 -13.18 3.91
N ALA A 26 -5.93 -13.71 3.04
CA ALA A 26 -4.93 -12.93 2.30
C ALA A 26 -5.56 -12.02 1.24
N GLU A 27 -6.55 -12.53 0.49
CA GLU A 27 -7.29 -11.75 -0.51
C GLU A 27 -7.97 -10.52 0.12
N LYS A 28 -8.53 -10.68 1.32
CA LYS A 28 -9.22 -9.59 2.04
C LYS A 28 -8.29 -8.60 2.74
N ALA A 29 -6.99 -8.89 2.85
CA ALA A 29 -6.08 -8.10 3.69
C ALA A 29 -5.99 -6.63 3.26
N CYS A 30 -6.00 -6.35 1.95
CA CYS A 30 -5.98 -4.97 1.44
C CYS A 30 -7.27 -4.21 1.79
N ASP A 31 -8.43 -4.82 1.59
CA ASP A 31 -9.73 -4.20 1.87
C ASP A 31 -9.87 -3.86 3.36
N GLU A 32 -9.45 -4.78 4.25
CA GLU A 32 -9.52 -4.56 5.69
C GLU A 32 -8.55 -3.45 6.16
N MET A 33 -7.36 -3.36 5.55
CA MET A 33 -6.43 -2.27 5.81
C MET A 33 -7.00 -0.93 5.33
N ASP A 34 -7.61 -0.88 4.14
CA ASP A 34 -8.24 0.33 3.60
C ASP A 34 -9.43 0.77 4.48
N ASN A 35 -10.24 -0.16 4.95
CA ASN A 35 -11.34 0.11 5.89
C ASN A 35 -10.83 0.71 7.20
N PHE A 36 -9.78 0.12 7.78
CA PHE A 36 -9.16 0.64 8.99
C PHE A 36 -8.63 2.07 8.80
N LEU A 37 -7.92 2.33 7.70
CA LEU A 37 -7.41 3.68 7.38
C LEU A 37 -8.56 4.70 7.25
N LYS A 38 -9.69 4.31 6.65
CA LYS A 38 -10.89 5.17 6.57
C LYS A 38 -11.49 5.45 7.94
N GLU A 39 -11.60 4.43 8.79
CA GLU A 39 -12.17 4.54 10.14
C GLU A 39 -11.38 5.53 11.01
N ILE A 40 -10.05 5.49 10.96
CA ILE A 40 -9.19 6.36 11.77
C ILE A 40 -8.90 7.72 11.13
N GLY A 41 -9.49 8.02 9.96
CA GLY A 41 -9.27 9.29 9.25
C GLY A 41 -7.89 9.43 8.60
N MET A 42 -7.22 8.30 8.32
CA MET A 42 -5.92 8.26 7.63
C MET A 42 -6.04 7.87 6.14
N TRP A 43 -7.25 7.65 5.64
CA TRP A 43 -7.50 7.51 4.21
C TRP A 43 -7.33 8.86 3.51
N MET A 44 -6.14 9.10 2.96
CA MET A 44 -5.72 10.40 2.42
C MET A 44 -4.95 10.19 1.12
N SER A 45 -5.02 11.18 0.24
CA SER A 45 -4.27 11.24 -1.01
C SER A 45 -3.21 12.36 -0.99
N PHE A 46 -2.33 12.38 -1.99
CA PHE A 46 -1.39 13.49 -2.19
C PHE A 46 -2.12 14.82 -2.40
N LYS A 47 -3.23 14.79 -3.14
CA LYS A 47 -4.08 15.96 -3.39
C LYS A 47 -4.70 16.50 -2.11
N ASP A 48 -5.17 15.65 -1.21
CA ASP A 48 -5.72 16.07 0.10
C ASP A 48 -4.66 16.77 0.98
N LYS A 49 -3.37 16.50 0.70
CA LYS A 49 -2.23 17.14 1.36
C LYS A 49 -1.65 18.31 0.57
N ASN A 50 -2.33 18.77 -0.48
CA ASN A 50 -1.90 19.88 -1.34
C ASN A 50 -0.53 19.63 -2.01
N VAL A 51 -0.17 18.38 -2.28
CA VAL A 51 1.02 18.05 -3.06
C VAL A 51 0.71 18.29 -4.54
N SER A 52 1.57 19.02 -5.24
CA SER A 52 1.43 19.26 -6.67
C SER A 52 1.72 17.99 -7.47
N GLU A 53 0.94 17.72 -8.53
CA GLU A 53 1.21 16.60 -9.44
C GLU A 53 2.62 16.67 -10.05
N GLY A 54 3.13 17.89 -10.29
CA GLY A 54 4.49 18.10 -10.78
C GLY A 54 5.58 17.55 -9.83
N THR A 55 5.29 17.49 -8.53
CA THR A 55 6.21 16.97 -7.51
C THR A 55 6.35 15.45 -7.54
N LEU A 56 5.42 14.72 -8.18
CA LEU A 56 5.49 13.25 -8.23
C LEU A 56 6.75 12.75 -8.95
N GLY A 57 7.25 13.49 -9.95
CA GLY A 57 8.49 13.16 -10.64
C GLY A 57 9.72 13.22 -9.74
N ASP A 58 9.79 14.25 -8.87
CA ASP A 58 10.88 14.42 -7.91
C ASP A 58 10.84 13.30 -6.85
N ILE A 59 9.66 12.97 -6.34
CA ILE A 59 9.47 11.85 -5.39
C ILE A 59 9.92 10.52 -6.02
N ALA A 60 9.57 10.28 -7.29
CA ALA A 60 9.95 9.05 -7.98
C ALA A 60 11.47 8.94 -8.14
N LYS A 61 12.16 10.04 -8.42
CA LYS A 61 13.62 10.09 -8.50
C LYS A 61 14.26 9.85 -7.12
N ASP A 62 13.79 10.54 -6.09
CA ASP A 62 14.37 10.46 -4.75
C ASP A 62 14.15 9.11 -4.07
N THR A 63 13.12 8.36 -4.48
CA THR A 63 12.87 6.98 -4.01
C THR A 63 14.10 6.07 -4.16
N PHE A 64 14.89 6.25 -5.23
CA PHE A 64 16.07 5.43 -5.50
C PHE A 64 17.36 5.94 -4.86
N HIS A 65 17.32 7.10 -4.19
CA HIS A 65 18.44 7.58 -3.38
C HIS A 65 18.49 6.89 -2.01
N LEU A 66 17.37 6.32 -1.55
CA LEU A 66 17.28 5.55 -0.31
C LEU A 66 17.56 4.07 -0.60
N PRO A 67 18.30 3.33 0.24
CA PRO A 67 18.57 1.91 0.00
C PRO A 67 17.34 1.01 0.25
N ASP A 68 16.30 1.52 0.90
CA ASP A 68 15.14 0.75 1.36
C ASP A 68 14.35 0.05 0.24
N TYR A 69 14.29 0.65 -0.97
CA TYR A 69 13.57 0.04 -2.09
C TYR A 69 14.15 -1.35 -2.48
N ALA A 70 15.45 -1.57 -2.24
CA ALA A 70 16.13 -2.82 -2.56
C ALA A 70 15.72 -3.98 -1.63
N ASN A 71 15.15 -3.67 -0.45
CA ASN A 71 14.66 -4.66 0.50
C ASN A 71 13.17 -5.01 0.28
N HIS A 72 12.48 -4.32 -0.63
CA HIS A 72 11.08 -4.59 -0.93
C HIS A 72 10.91 -5.98 -1.57
N GLY A 73 9.82 -6.69 -1.24
CA GLY A 73 9.57 -8.04 -1.76
C GLY A 73 9.46 -8.13 -3.30
N ILE A 74 9.27 -6.97 -3.94
CA ILE A 74 9.37 -6.75 -5.39
C ILE A 74 10.23 -5.49 -5.57
N VAL A 75 11.44 -5.62 -6.13
CA VAL A 75 12.30 -4.45 -6.39
C VAL A 75 11.67 -3.61 -7.51
N PRO A 76 11.22 -2.37 -7.24
CA PRO A 76 10.49 -1.58 -8.22
C PRO A 76 11.40 -0.95 -9.28
N THR A 77 10.88 -0.74 -10.48
CA THR A 77 11.46 0.16 -11.49
C THR A 77 10.96 1.59 -11.30
N ALA A 78 11.61 2.57 -11.93
CA ALA A 78 11.13 3.97 -11.91
C ALA A 78 9.71 4.12 -12.47
N LYS A 79 9.33 3.27 -13.45
CA LYS A 79 7.97 3.23 -13.97
C LYS A 79 6.98 2.72 -12.92
N ASP A 80 7.32 1.66 -12.20
CA ASP A 80 6.46 1.09 -11.14
C ASP A 80 6.18 2.12 -10.04
N VAL A 81 7.22 2.85 -9.62
CA VAL A 81 7.09 3.92 -8.63
C VAL A 81 6.18 5.03 -9.15
N MET A 82 6.40 5.50 -10.38
CA MET A 82 5.57 6.57 -10.96
C MET A 82 4.11 6.15 -11.14
N ASP A 83 3.86 4.91 -11.57
CA ASP A 83 2.50 4.38 -11.72
C ASP A 83 1.80 4.27 -10.35
N LEU A 84 2.52 3.89 -9.28
CA LEU A 84 1.99 3.85 -7.92
C LEU A 84 1.69 5.26 -7.36
N LEU A 85 2.59 6.23 -7.60
CA LEU A 85 2.39 7.62 -7.18
C LEU A 85 1.15 8.23 -7.85
N LYS A 86 0.99 8.01 -9.17
CA LYS A 86 -0.20 8.45 -9.92
C LYS A 86 -1.49 7.83 -9.39
N LYS A 87 -1.50 6.51 -9.14
CA LYS A 87 -2.65 5.81 -8.52
C LYS A 87 -3.02 6.36 -7.14
N SER A 88 -2.06 6.95 -6.43
CA SER A 88 -2.23 7.48 -5.07
C SER A 88 -2.53 8.98 -5.05
N TYR A 89 -2.56 9.66 -6.21
CA TYR A 89 -2.66 11.11 -6.27
C TYR A 89 -4.04 11.64 -5.82
N GLU A 90 -5.12 10.99 -6.26
CA GLU A 90 -6.51 11.34 -5.93
C GLU A 90 -7.31 10.13 -5.40
N ARG A 91 -6.58 9.20 -4.77
CA ARG A 91 -7.00 7.86 -4.37
C ARG A 91 -8.45 7.68 -3.91
#